data_AF-A1BQK7-F1
#
_entry.id   AF-A1BQK7-F1
#
_cell.length_a   1.000
_cell.length_b   1.000
_cell.length_c   1.000
_cell.angle_alpha   90.00
_cell.angle_beta   90.00
_cell.angle_gamma   90.00
#
_symmetry.space_group_name_H-M   'P 1'
#
loop_
_entity.id
_entity.type
_entity.pdbx_description
1 polymer ?
#
loop_
_entity_poly.entity_id
_entity_poly.type
_entity_poly.pdbx_seq_one_letter_code
_entity_poly.pdbx_strand_id
1 'polypeptide(L)' 'VWAQSQAFPQLKPEEVSGIVGDFDNPGTLAPTGLYIGGTKYMVIQGEPGAVIRGKKVP' A
#
# COMPACT_ATOMS: atom_id res chain seq x y z
N VAL A 1 10.25 11.66 2.12
CA VAL A 1 9.63 11.87 0.79
C VAL A 1 10.67 12.49 -0.12
N TRP A 2 10.84 11.99 -1.34
CA TRP A 2 11.76 12.61 -2.32
C TRP A 2 11.05 13.67 -3.17
N ALA A 3 9.83 13.38 -3.63
CA ALA A 3 8.92 14.34 -4.27
C ALA A 3 7.49 13.77 -4.22
N GLN A 4 6.47 14.63 -4.33
CA GLN A 4 5.07 14.24 -4.48
C GLN A 4 4.27 15.32 -5.22
N SER A 5 3.14 14.94 -5.85
CA SER A 5 2.22 15.93 -6.44
C SER A 5 1.42 16.65 -5.35
N GLN A 6 0.88 17.84 -5.66
CA GLN A 6 0.17 18.66 -4.67
C GLN A 6 -1.07 17.99 -4.08
N ALA A 7 -1.76 17.15 -4.86
CA ALA A 7 -2.95 16.41 -4.43
C ALA A 7 -2.62 15.01 -3.90
N PHE A 8 -1.34 14.62 -3.83
CA PHE A 8 -0.97 13.33 -3.28
C PHE A 8 -1.27 13.30 -1.76
N PRO A 9 -1.97 12.27 -1.27
CA PRO A 9 -2.35 12.23 0.14
C PRO A 9 -1.13 12.03 1.03
N GLN A 10 -1.17 12.58 2.23
CA GLN A 10 -0.09 12.41 3.19
C GLN A 10 -0.07 10.98 3.72
N LEU A 11 1.03 10.27 3.47
CA LEU A 11 1.23 8.93 4.00
C LEU A 11 1.61 8.97 5.48
N LYS A 12 1.06 8.03 6.25
CA LYS A 12 1.52 7.76 7.62
C LYS A 12 2.72 6.79 7.60
N PRO A 13 3.63 6.85 8.58
CA PRO A 13 4.77 5.93 8.66
C PRO A 13 4.38 4.45 8.66
N GLU A 14 3.24 4.10 9.26
CA GLU A 14 2.75 2.72 9.35
C GLU A 14 2.29 2.19 7.98
N GLU A 15 1.75 3.07 7.13
CA GLU A 15 1.33 2.72 5.76
C GLU A 15 2.55 2.38 4.90
N VAL A 16 3.61 3.19 4.99
CA VAL A 16 4.87 2.93 4.28
C VAL A 16 5.52 1.65 4.79
N SER A 17 5.53 1.45 6.12
CA SER A 17 6.10 0.25 6.74
C SER A 17 5.36 -1.02 6.31
N GLY A 18 4.03 -0.96 6.20
CA GLY A 18 3.22 -2.07 5.68
C GLY A 18 3.52 -2.39 4.21
N ILE A 19 3.70 -1.36 3.37
CA ILE A 19 4.08 -1.54 1.95
C ILE A 19 5.44 -2.21 1.83
N VAL A 20 6.45 -1.73 2.56
CA VAL A 20 7.80 -2.32 2.55
C VAL A 20 7.76 -3.76 3.07
N GLY A 21 7.04 -3.99 4.17
CA GLY A 21 6.89 -5.33 4.77
C GLY A 21 6.22 -6.35 3.85
N ASP A 22 5.30 -5.93 2.98
CA ASP A 22 4.65 -6.82 2.00
C ASP A 22 5.56 -7.16 0.81
N PHE A 23 6.53 -6.31 0.48
CA PHE A 23 7.58 -6.69 -0.47
C PHE A 23 8.51 -7.75 0.14
N ASP A 24 8.90 -7.60 1.40
CA ASP A 24 9.75 -8.57 2.10
C ASP A 24 9.01 -9.89 2.40
N ASN A 25 7.74 -9.80 2.77
CA ASN A 25 6.86 -10.92 3.12
C ASN A 25 5.52 -10.80 2.36
N PRO A 26 5.44 -11.34 1.12
CA PRO A 26 4.27 -11.22 0.27
C PRO A 26 2.98 -11.73 0.91
N GLY A 27 1.94 -10.90 0.91
CA GLY A 27 0.59 -11.24 1.38
C GLY A 27 0.27 -10.78 2.80
N THR A 28 1.20 -10.11 3.48
CA THR A 28 0.98 -9.54 4.82
C THR A 28 -0.08 -8.43 4.83
N LEU A 29 -0.28 -7.73 3.70
CA LEU A 29 -1.33 -6.71 3.58
C LEU A 29 -2.72 -7.27 3.24
N ALA A 30 -2.86 -8.54 2.86
CA ALA A 30 -4.16 -9.11 2.46
C ALA A 30 -5.23 -9.05 3.56
N PRO A 31 -4.94 -9.33 4.85
CA PRO A 31 -5.95 -9.28 5.92
C PRO A 31 -6.36 -7.84 6.29
N THR A 32 -5.42 -6.89 6.27
CA THR A 32 -5.65 -5.51 6.72
C THR A 32 -6.12 -4.59 5.60
N GLY A 33 -5.71 -4.85 4.36
CA GLY A 33 -5.80 -3.97 3.21
C GLY A 33 -4.57 -3.08 3.06
N LEU A 34 -4.38 -2.55 1.85
CA LEU A 34 -3.38 -1.52 1.53
C LEU A 34 -3.97 -0.16 1.88
N TYR A 35 -3.28 0.63 2.70
CA TYR A 35 -3.70 2.00 3.04
C TYR A 35 -2.78 3.03 2.40
N ILE A 36 -3.38 4.03 1.76
CA ILE A 36 -2.67 5.19 1.18
C ILE A 36 -3.39 6.44 1.69
N GLY A 37 -2.80 7.15 2.65
CA GLY A 37 -3.38 8.36 3.23
C GLY A 37 -4.75 8.14 3.86
N GLY A 38 -4.89 7.06 4.62
CA GLY A 38 -6.12 6.65 5.28
C GLY A 38 -7.19 6.00 4.39
N THR A 39 -7.02 6.01 3.06
CA THR A 39 -7.94 5.30 2.17
C THR A 39 -7.54 3.83 2.08
N LYS A 40 -8.49 2.93 2.35
CA LYS A 40 -8.31 1.47 2.25
C LYS A 40 -8.50 1.00 0.80
N TYR A 41 -7.56 0.19 0.33
CA TYR A 41 -7.59 -0.51 -0.95
C TYR A 41 -7.55 -2.02 -0.67
N MET A 42 -8.41 -2.78 -1.35
CA MET A 42 -8.37 -4.23 -1.31
C MET A 42 -7.16 -4.72 -2.10
N VAL A 43 -6.33 -5.56 -1.49
CA VAL A 43 -5.17 -6.15 -2.16
C VAL A 43 -5.66 -7.12 -3.23
N ILE A 44 -5.14 -6.99 -4.44
CA ILE A 44 -5.41 -7.89 -5.57
C ILE A 44 -4.10 -8.50 -6.07
N GLN A 45 -4.18 -9.48 -6.97
CA GLN A 45 -3.01 -10.21 -7.46
C GLN A 45 -1.95 -9.27 -8.06
N GLY A 46 -0.81 -9.17 -7.37
CA GLY A 46 0.40 -8.49 -7.81
C GLY A 46 1.49 -9.49 -8.21
N GLU A 47 2.75 -9.07 -8.07
CA GLU A 47 3.94 -9.89 -8.28
C GLU A 47 4.75 -9.91 -6.96
N PRO A 48 4.96 -11.09 -6.34
CA PRO A 48 5.66 -11.19 -5.06
C PRO A 48 7.03 -10.49 -5.08
N GLY A 49 7.28 -9.60 -4.12
CA GLY A 49 8.54 -8.87 -4.00
C GLY A 49 8.80 -7.78 -5.07
N ALA A 50 7.89 -7.57 -6.03
CA ALA A 50 8.08 -6.62 -7.12
C ALA A 50 6.92 -5.65 -7.31
N VAL A 51 5.67 -6.11 -7.22
CA VAL A 51 4.48 -5.28 -7.51
C VAL A 51 3.36 -5.57 -6.52
N ILE A 52 2.91 -4.53 -5.82
CA ILE A 52 1.67 -4.56 -5.00
C ILE A 52 0.57 -3.83 -5.77
N ARG A 53 -0.60 -4.45 -5.88
CA ARG A 53 -1.77 -3.87 -6.56
C ARG A 53 -2.94 -3.74 -5.59
N GLY A 54 -3.56 -2.56 -5.55
CA GLY A 54 -4.72 -2.27 -4.72
C GLY A 54 -5.92 -1.82 -5.56
N LYS A 55 -7.10 -2.37 -5.29
CA LYS A 55 -8.37 -1.92 -5.85
C LYS A 55 -9.13 -1.12 -4.79
N LYS A 56 -9.44 0.14 -5.08
CA LYS A 56 -10.33 0.93 -4.23
C LYS A 56 -11.72 0.31 -4.30
N VAL A 57 -12.23 -0.14 -3.17
CA VAL A 57 -13.62 -0.58 -3.06
C VAL A 57 -14.48 0.63 -2.68
N PRO A 58 -15.73 0.71 -3.16
CA PRO A 58 -16.70 1.72 -2.73
C PRO A 58 -16.93 1.70 -1.21
#